data_AF-A0A2S4MDI9-F1
#
_entry.id   AF-A0A2S4MDI9-F1
#
_cell.length_a   1.000
_cell.length_b   1.000
_cell.length_c   1.000
_cell.angle_alpha   90.00
_cell.angle_beta   90.00
_cell.angle_gamma   90.00
#
_symmetry.space_group_name_H-M   'P 1'
#
loop_
_entity.id
_entity.type
_entity.pdbx_description
1 polymer ?
#
loop_
_entity_poly.entity_id
_entity_poly.type
_entity_poly.pdbx_seq_one_letter_code
_entity_poly.pdbx_strand_id
1 'polypeptide(L)'
;MSFHLSNLTWDIELRGPQKLVLLCLAHLSVQSTRECSPTIARIAVMCGISDSSVRDQIRALGALGLIEELRNGRIVHYRVNVGAPREADGEA
;
A
#
# COMPACT_ATOMS: atom_id res chain seq x y z
N MET A 1 -8.98 5.86 16.99
CA MET A 1 -8.30 5.28 15.82
C MET A 1 -8.81 3.88 15.62
N SER A 2 -9.43 3.57 14.49
CA SER A 2 -9.79 2.21 14.11
C SER A 2 -8.69 1.63 13.22
N PHE A 3 -8.04 0.55 13.67
CA PHE A 3 -6.97 -0.14 12.94
C PHE A 3 -7.50 -1.08 11.85
N HIS A 4 -8.70 -0.82 11.34
CA HIS A 4 -9.42 -1.75 10.48
C HIS A 4 -8.63 -2.13 9.21
N LEU A 5 -8.02 -1.15 8.54
CA LEU A 5 -7.27 -1.39 7.30
C LEU A 5 -5.98 -2.17 7.56
N SER A 6 -5.26 -1.85 8.65
CA SER A 6 -4.07 -2.59 9.08
C SER A 6 -4.39 -4.03 9.48
N ASN A 7 -5.52 -4.25 10.17
CA ASN A 7 -5.97 -5.59 10.54
C ASN A 7 -6.28 -6.43 9.30
N LEU A 8 -7.06 -5.91 8.35
CA LEU A 8 -7.32 -6.61 7.10
C LEU A 8 -6.04 -6.91 6.29
N THR A 9 -5.01 -6.07 6.43
CA THR A 9 -3.74 -6.26 5.74
C THR A 9 -2.94 -7.44 6.31
N TRP A 10 -3.07 -7.73 7.62
CA TRP A 10 -2.40 -8.87 8.25
C TRP A 10 -2.81 -10.22 7.65
N ASP A 11 -4.08 -10.33 7.26
CA ASP A 11 -4.68 -11.54 6.70
C ASP A 11 -4.20 -11.85 5.27
N ILE A 12 -3.48 -10.93 4.61
CA ILE A 12 -2.93 -11.13 3.27
C ILE A 12 -1.59 -11.84 3.36
N GLU A 13 -1.43 -12.96 2.64
CA GLU A 13 -0.18 -13.70 2.56
C GLU A 13 0.80 -13.04 1.58
N LEU A 14 1.90 -12.49 2.12
CA LEU A 14 2.94 -11.77 1.38
C LEU A 14 4.31 -12.06 2.01
N ARG A 15 5.38 -11.89 1.22
CA ARG A 15 6.76 -11.95 1.71
C ARG A 15 7.06 -10.79 2.66
N GLY A 16 8.01 -10.98 3.60
CA GLY A 16 8.29 -10.05 4.70
C GLY A 16 8.35 -8.56 4.30
N PRO A 17 9.28 -8.14 3.42
CA PRO A 17 9.40 -6.74 3.01
C PRO A 17 8.13 -6.19 2.35
N GLN A 18 7.46 -7.01 1.54
CA GLN A 18 6.23 -6.64 0.84
C GLN A 18 5.08 -6.42 1.84
N LYS A 19 4.93 -7.32 2.82
CA LYS A 19 3.95 -7.21 3.90
C LYS A 19 4.19 -5.96 4.74
N LEU A 20 5.44 -5.68 5.11
CA LEU A 20 5.81 -4.49 5.89
C LEU A 20 5.44 -3.20 5.16
N VAL A 21 5.74 -3.09 3.86
CA VAL A 21 5.39 -1.91 3.06
C VAL A 21 3.87 -1.73 2.99
N LEU A 22 3.11 -2.81 2.77
CA LEU A 22 1.64 -2.71 2.73
C LEU A 22 1.05 -2.30 4.08
N LEU A 23 1.54 -2.88 5.19
CA LEU A 23 1.13 -2.50 6.55
C LEU A 23 1.46 -1.04 6.85
N CYS A 24 2.63 -0.55 6.40
CA CYS A 24 3.03 0.84 6.54
C CYS A 24 2.06 1.78 5.82
N LEU A 25 1.73 1.50 4.55
CA LEU A 25 0.76 2.29 3.79
C LEU A 25 -0.64 2.25 4.43
N ALA A 26 -1.10 1.07 4.87
CA ALA A 26 -2.38 0.91 5.57
C ALA A 26 -2.43 1.71 6.87
N HIS A 27 -1.35 1.71 7.65
CA HIS A 27 -1.24 2.47 8.90
C HIS A 27 -1.29 3.99 8.66
N LEU A 28 -0.70 4.46 7.56
CA LEU A 28 -0.64 5.89 7.21
C LEU A 28 -1.87 6.38 6.45
N SER A 29 -2.77 5.48 6.05
CA SER A 29 -3.93 5.81 5.24
C SER A 29 -5.05 6.47 6.04
N VAL A 30 -5.68 7.47 5.44
CA VAL A 30 -6.92 8.05 5.96
C VAL A 30 -8.03 7.01 5.82
N GLN A 31 -8.74 6.72 6.91
CA GLN A 31 -9.66 5.58 6.94
C GLN A 31 -10.81 5.66 5.92
N SER A 32 -11.35 6.86 5.66
CA SER A 32 -12.47 7.05 4.75
C SER A 32 -12.08 6.91 3.28
N THR A 33 -10.88 7.37 2.89
CA THR A 33 -10.41 7.37 1.50
C THR A 33 -9.46 6.21 1.18
N ARG A 34 -8.87 5.60 2.23
CA ARG A 34 -7.79 4.62 2.14
C ARG A 34 -6.54 5.14 1.44
N GLU A 35 -6.33 6.46 1.48
CA GLU A 35 -5.22 7.13 0.80
C GLU A 35 -4.17 7.65 1.78
N CYS A 36 -2.91 7.63 1.35
CA CYS A 36 -1.78 8.22 2.05
C CYS A 36 -0.76 8.82 1.06
N SER A 37 0.11 9.71 1.53
CA SER A 37 1.16 10.32 0.69
C SER A 37 2.55 10.34 1.35
N PRO A 38 3.04 9.22 1.89
CA PRO A 38 4.39 9.15 2.40
C PRO A 38 5.44 9.24 1.29
N THR A 39 6.58 9.84 1.60
CA THR A 39 7.76 9.78 0.74
C THR A 39 8.38 8.39 0.79
N ILE A 40 9.11 8.01 -0.27
CA ILE A 40 9.87 6.75 -0.30
C ILE A 40 10.82 6.63 0.90
N ALA A 41 11.54 7.71 1.23
CA ALA A 41 12.44 7.75 2.38
C ALA A 41 11.73 7.50 3.72
N ARG A 42 10.50 8.02 3.89
CA ARG A 42 9.70 7.74 5.10
C ARG A 42 9.32 6.27 5.19
N ILE A 43 8.88 5.67 4.08
CA ILE A 43 8.53 4.24 4.03
C ILE A 43 9.78 3.40 4.33
N ALA A 44 10.92 3.74 3.75
CA ALA A 44 12.20 3.08 3.95
C ALA A 44 12.59 3.03 5.44
N VAL A 45 12.53 4.18 6.13
CA VAL A 45 12.78 4.27 7.57
C VAL A 45 11.78 3.44 8.38
N MET A 46 10.48 3.54 8.08
CA MET A 46 9.45 2.81 8.82
C MET A 46 9.52 1.29 8.62
N CYS A 47 9.94 0.84 7.43
CA CYS A 47 10.02 -0.58 7.09
C CYS A 47 11.42 -1.18 7.30
N GLY A 48 12.43 -0.37 7.63
CA GLY A 48 13.80 -0.83 7.83
C GLY A 48 14.47 -1.39 6.57
N ILE A 49 14.15 -0.85 5.40
CA ILE A 49 14.67 -1.31 4.09
C ILE A 49 15.17 -0.13 3.24
N SER A 50 15.91 -0.40 2.16
CA SER A 50 16.41 0.65 1.26
C SER A 50 15.31 1.28 0.40
N ASP A 51 15.54 2.52 -0.05
CA ASP A 51 14.68 3.22 -1.00
C ASP A 51 14.44 2.42 -2.30
N SER A 52 15.47 1.72 -2.81
CA SER A 52 15.32 0.86 -3.98
C SER A 52 14.36 -0.30 -3.70
N SER A 53 14.54 -0.97 -2.55
CA SER A 53 13.66 -2.06 -2.12
C SER A 53 12.22 -1.58 -1.95
N VAL A 54 12.00 -0.37 -1.39
CA VAL A 54 10.65 0.22 -1.27
C VAL A 54 10.00 0.36 -2.65
N ARG A 55 10.71 0.91 -3.64
CA ARG A 55 10.16 1.09 -5.00
C ARG A 55 9.81 -0.25 -5.63
N ASP A 56 10.64 -1.27 -5.44
CA ASP A 56 10.37 -2.61 -5.95
C ASP A 56 9.15 -3.24 -5.27
N GLN A 57 9.00 -3.08 -3.94
CA GLN A 57 7.81 -3.56 -3.23
C GLN A 57 6.54 -2.81 -3.62
N ILE A 58 6.59 -1.49 -3.83
CA ILE A 58 5.45 -0.70 -4.31
C ILE A 58 4.98 -1.19 -5.68
N ARG A 59 5.92 -1.41 -6.61
CA ARG A 59 5.60 -1.99 -7.93
C ARG A 59 4.98 -3.37 -7.81
N ALA A 60 5.54 -4.24 -6.97
CA ALA A 60 5.03 -5.58 -6.75
C ALA A 60 3.62 -5.57 -6.12
N LEU A 61 3.36 -4.69 -5.15
CA LEU A 61 2.04 -4.51 -4.55
C LEU A 61 1.02 -3.95 -5.54
N GLY A 62 1.42 -3.02 -6.41
CA GLY A 62 0.59 -2.51 -7.49
C GLY A 62 0.23 -3.58 -8.51
N ALA A 63 1.18 -4.44 -8.89
CA ALA A 63 0.94 -5.59 -9.77
C ALA A 63 -0.04 -6.62 -9.18
N LEU A 64 -0.12 -6.71 -7.85
CA LEU A 64 -1.11 -7.53 -7.14
C LEU A 64 -2.47 -6.83 -6.95
N GLY A 65 -2.61 -5.58 -7.39
CA GLY A 65 -3.81 -4.76 -7.19
C GLY A 65 -4.06 -4.35 -5.73
N LEU A 66 -3.10 -4.56 -4.83
CA LEU A 66 -3.24 -4.28 -3.40
C LEU A 66 -3.09 -2.79 -3.08
N ILE A 67 -2.40 -2.05 -3.95
CA ILE A 67 -2.31 -0.60 -3.91
C ILE A 67 -2.47 0.00 -5.30
N GLU A 68 -2.86 1.26 -5.35
CA GLU A 68 -2.87 2.09 -6.55
C GLU A 68 -1.95 3.31 -6.32
N GLU A 69 -1.06 3.59 -7.27
CA GLU A 69 -0.23 4.80 -7.25
C GLU A 69 -0.96 5.93 -8.00
N LEU A 70 -1.40 6.94 -7.27
CA LEU A 70 -2.07 8.12 -7.78
C LEU A 70 -1.08 9.28 -7.92
N ARG A 71 -1.10 9.97 -9.05
CA ARG A 71 -0.22 11.10 -9.32
C ARG A 71 -1.03 12.39 -9.38
N ASN A 72 -0.73 13.33 -8.49
CA ASN A 72 -1.27 14.67 -8.53
C ASN A 72 -0.12 15.67 -8.75
N GLY A 73 0.15 15.98 -10.01
CA GLY A 73 1.30 16.79 -10.42
C GLY A 73 2.62 16.13 -10.04
N ARG A 74 3.37 16.75 -9.11
CA ARG A 74 4.65 16.22 -8.60
C ARG A 74 4.50 15.30 -7.39
N ILE A 75 3.31 15.24 -6.79
CA ILE A 75 3.09 14.47 -5.57
C ILE A 75 2.54 13.10 -5.94
N VAL A 76 3.15 12.07 -5.36
CA VAL A 76 2.69 10.69 -5.44
C VAL A 76 1.90 10.38 -4.18
N HIS A 77 0.70 9.87 -4.36
CA HIS A 77 -0.18 9.37 -3.31
C HIS A 77 -0.46 7.89 -3.58
N TYR A 78 -0.74 7.13 -2.54
CA TYR A 78 -1.08 5.71 -2.65
C TYR A 78 -2.46 5.47 -2.07
N ARG A 79 -3.27 4.68 -2.77
CA ARG A 79 -4.53 4.14 -2.26
C ARG A 79 -4.35 2.66 -1.94
N VAL A 80 -4.85 2.22 -0.79
CA VAL A 80 -4.78 0.82 -0.35
C VAL A 80 -6.11 0.12 -0.65
N ASN A 81 -6.05 -0.95 -1.44
CA ASN A 81 -7.23 -1.67 -1.95
C ASN A 81 -7.56 -2.93 -1.14
N VAL A 82 -7.07 -3.01 0.09
CA VAL A 82 -7.30 -4.17 0.97
C VAL A 82 -8.74 -4.19 1.48
N GLY A 83 -9.42 -5.32 1.30
CA GLY A 83 -10.83 -5.49 1.67
C GLY A 83 -11.79 -4.55 0.93
N ALA A 84 -11.36 -3.98 -0.20
CA ALA A 84 -12.29 -3.43 -1.18
C ALA A 84 -12.94 -4.62 -1.92
N PRO A 85 -14.22 -4.53 -2.31
CA PRO A 85 -14.77 -5.46 -3.29
C PRO A 85 -13.87 -5.41 -4.52
N ARG A 86 -13.29 -6.54 -4.91
CA ARG A 86 -12.61 -6.65 -6.20
C ARG A 86 -13.72 -6.48 -7.23
N GLU A 87 -13.77 -5.34 -7.93
CA GLU A 87 -14.56 -5.30 -9.16
C GLU A 87 -14.01 -6.41 -10.04
N ALA A 88 -14.82 -7.46 -10.21
CA ALA A 88 -14.42 -8.67 -10.86
C ALA A 88 -13.84 -8.31 -12.23
N ASP A 89 -12.70 -8.94 -12.54
CA ASP A 89 -12.07 -8.89 -13.85
C ASP A 89 -13.17 -9.04 -14.91
N GLY A 90 -13.25 -8.05 -15.82
CA GLY A 90 -14.16 -8.11 -16.95
C GLY A 90 -13.86 -9.36 -17.76
N GLU A 91 -14.74 -10.34 -17.66
CA GLU A 91 -14.86 -11.46 -18.58
C GLU A 91 -15.12 -10.87 -19.99
N ALA A 92 -14.16 -11.05 -20.89
CA ALA A 92 -14.29 -10.83 -22.33
C ALA A 92 -13.47 -11.89 -23.08
#